data_AF-A0A257SK36-F1
#
_entry.id   AF-A0A257SK36-F1
#
_cell.length_a   1.000
_cell.length_b   1.000
_cell.length_c   1.000
_cell.angle_alpha   90.00
_cell.angle_beta   90.00
_cell.angle_gamma   90.00
#
_symmetry.space_group_name_H-M   'P 1'
#
loop_
_entity.id
_entity.type
_entity.pdbx_description
1 polymer ?
#
loop_
_entity_poly.entity_id
_entity_poly.type
_entity_poly.pdbx_seq_one_letter_code
_entity_poly.pdbx_strand_id
1 'polypeptide(L)'
;MDPQNIHRCFAALRAAIPEPKTELNYHSPFQLLVAVVLSAQSTDKAVNACTQTLFAAAPTPDAMAALGEDGIKIHIRRLGLFNAKARHVHALAQQLLALHDGEVPADRKALEALPGVGRKTA
;
A
#
# COMPACT_ATOMS: atom_id res chain seq x y z
N MET A 1 1.48 30.21 11.86
CA MET A 1 2.30 30.44 10.64
C MET A 1 1.56 31.43 9.76
N ASP A 2 2.27 32.43 9.24
CA ASP A 2 1.73 33.39 8.29
C ASP A 2 1.49 32.72 6.91
N PRO A 3 0.31 32.92 6.26
CA PRO A 3 0.01 32.38 4.94
C PRO A 3 1.08 32.65 3.87
N GLN A 4 1.76 33.80 3.89
CA GLN A 4 2.82 34.09 2.91
C GLN A 4 4.02 33.16 3.10
N ASN A 5 4.40 32.87 4.35
CA ASN A 5 5.48 31.92 4.63
C ASN A 5 5.14 30.49 4.17
N ILE A 6 3.88 30.05 4.33
CA ILE A 6 3.42 28.75 3.83
C ILE A 6 3.55 28.68 2.31
N HIS A 7 3.15 29.73 1.59
CA HIS A 7 3.25 29.78 0.13
C HIS A 7 4.71 29.74 -0.35
N ARG A 8 5.60 30.49 0.31
CA ARG A 8 7.05 30.48 0.02
C ARG A 8 7.66 29.10 0.24
N CYS A 9 7.27 28.39 1.31
CA CYS A 9 7.71 27.01 1.55
C CYS A 9 7.29 26.07 0.41
N PHE A 10 6.02 26.09 0.00
CA PHE A 10 5.55 25.24 -1.10
C PHE A 10 6.21 25.58 -2.44
N ALA A 11 6.45 26.87 -2.73
CA ALA A 11 7.17 27.28 -3.93
C ALA A 11 8.60 26.73 -3.96
N ALA A 12 9.31 26.80 -2.83
CA ALA A 12 10.66 26.25 -2.70
C ALA A 12 10.69 24.72 -2.84
N LEU A 13 9.74 24.02 -2.19
CA LEU A 13 9.61 22.55 -2.31
C LEU A 13 9.34 22.13 -3.76
N ARG A 14 8.44 22.82 -4.47
CA ARG A 14 8.14 22.55 -5.88
C ARG A 14 9.35 22.78 -6.80
N ALA A 15 10.17 23.80 -6.51
CA ALA A 15 11.39 24.06 -7.28
C ALA A 15 12.47 23.00 -7.01
N ALA A 16 12.59 22.53 -5.76
CA ALA A 16 13.58 21.54 -5.36
C ALA A 16 13.23 20.12 -5.84
N ILE A 17 11.94 19.74 -5.82
CA ILE A 17 11.46 18.43 -6.22
C ILE A 17 10.24 18.63 -7.15
N PRO A 18 10.43 18.79 -8.47
CA PRO A 18 9.35 19.09 -9.41
C PRO A 18 8.28 17.99 -9.52
N GLU A 19 8.71 16.73 -9.40
CA GLU A 19 7.85 15.54 -9.48
C GLU A 19 8.10 14.60 -8.29
N PRO A 20 7.65 14.95 -7.07
CA PRO A 20 7.83 14.09 -5.92
C PRO A 20 7.02 12.80 -6.10
N LYS A 21 7.65 11.66 -5.84
CA LYS A 21 7.03 10.33 -5.92
C LYS A 21 7.26 9.61 -4.59
N THR A 22 6.44 8.60 -4.32
CA THR A 22 6.67 7.69 -3.17
C THR A 22 7.98 6.91 -3.37
N GLU A 23 8.62 6.51 -2.28
CA GLU A 23 9.78 5.62 -2.29
C GLU A 23 9.37 4.12 -2.35
N LEU A 24 8.08 3.82 -2.25
CA LEU A 24 7.56 2.45 -2.39
C LEU A 24 7.57 2.02 -3.86
N ASN A 25 8.04 0.80 -4.12
CA ASN A 25 8.08 0.21 -5.45
C ASN A 25 6.75 -0.49 -5.77
N TYR A 26 6.13 -0.13 -6.90
CA TYR A 26 4.87 -0.70 -7.38
C TYR A 26 4.75 -0.54 -8.91
N HIS A 27 3.92 -1.37 -9.52
CA HIS A 27 3.60 -1.30 -10.96
C HIS A 27 2.10 -1.19 -11.25
N SER A 28 1.26 -1.20 -10.20
CA SER A 28 -0.20 -1.06 -10.31
C SER A 28 -0.80 -0.40 -9.06
N PRO A 29 -2.02 0.15 -9.13
CA PRO A 29 -2.74 0.65 -7.96
C PRO A 29 -2.88 -0.39 -6.85
N PHE A 30 -3.12 -1.66 -7.21
CA PHE A 30 -3.19 -2.76 -6.24
C PHE A 30 -1.85 -2.97 -5.51
N GLN A 31 -0.74 -3.00 -6.24
CA GLN A 31 0.58 -3.13 -5.61
C GLN A 31 0.90 -1.96 -4.68
N LEU A 32 0.53 -0.74 -5.09
CA LEU A 32 0.69 0.44 -4.23
C LEU A 32 -0.15 0.30 -2.95
N LEU A 33 -1.42 -0.06 -3.07
CA LEU A 33 -2.32 -0.25 -1.94
C LEU A 33 -1.75 -1.28 -0.94
N VAL A 34 -1.31 -2.43 -1.43
CA VAL A 34 -0.68 -3.47 -0.60
C VAL A 34 0.60 -2.93 0.06
N ALA A 35 1.48 -2.26 -0.69
CA ALA A 35 2.72 -1.70 -0.13
C ALA A 35 2.44 -0.67 0.98
N VAL A 36 1.42 0.19 0.82
CA VAL A 36 1.05 1.17 1.83
C VAL A 36 0.47 0.48 3.08
N VAL A 37 -0.37 -0.55 2.93
CA VAL A 37 -0.85 -1.37 4.06
C VAL A 37 0.32 -2.02 4.81
N LEU A 38 1.33 -2.51 4.09
CA LEU A 38 2.53 -3.10 4.68
C LEU A 38 3.46 -2.07 5.36
N SER A 39 3.36 -0.78 4.99
CA SER A 39 4.21 0.29 5.54
C SER A 39 3.90 0.67 6.99
N ALA A 40 2.75 0.24 7.53
CA ALA A 40 2.38 0.50 8.91
C ALA A 40 3.51 0.05 9.88
N GLN A 41 4.13 1.03 10.55
CA GLN A 41 5.27 0.82 11.46
C GLN A 41 6.43 0.05 10.79
N SER A 42 6.74 0.37 9.53
CA SER A 42 7.84 -0.21 8.77
C SER A 42 8.47 0.85 7.87
N THR A 43 9.75 0.67 7.53
CA THR A 43 10.44 1.59 6.61
C THR A 43 10.17 1.17 5.17
N ASP A 44 10.16 2.13 4.24
CA ASP A 44 9.94 1.87 2.81
C ASP A 44 10.98 0.87 2.26
N LYS A 45 12.24 0.96 2.73
CA LYS A 45 13.28 -0.04 2.42
C LYS A 45 12.90 -1.47 2.82
N ALA A 46 12.34 -1.66 4.02
CA ALA A 46 11.94 -2.99 4.50
C ALA A 46 10.73 -3.51 3.74
N VAL A 47 9.77 -2.63 3.42
CA VAL A 47 8.59 -2.96 2.60
C VAL A 47 9.04 -3.40 1.21
N ASN A 48 9.85 -2.59 0.53
CA ASN A 48 10.36 -2.87 -0.82
C ASN A 48 11.10 -4.21 -0.92
N ALA A 49 11.88 -4.57 0.11
CA ALA A 49 12.57 -5.86 0.15
C ALA A 49 11.58 -7.05 0.23
N CYS A 50 10.45 -6.90 0.93
CA CYS A 50 9.45 -7.95 1.04
C CYS A 50 8.55 -8.00 -0.21
N THR A 51 8.11 -6.83 -0.69
CA THR A 51 7.20 -6.72 -1.84
C THR A 51 7.83 -7.18 -3.14
N GLN A 52 9.16 -7.10 -3.30
CA GLN A 52 9.85 -7.66 -4.45
C GLN A 52 9.51 -9.14 -4.68
N THR A 53 9.54 -9.96 -3.63
CA THR A 53 9.21 -11.40 -3.75
C THR A 53 7.71 -11.65 -3.72
N LEU A 54 6.96 -10.88 -2.94
CA LEU A 54 5.50 -11.02 -2.85
C LEU A 54 4.84 -10.72 -4.20
N PHE A 55 5.21 -9.62 -4.86
CA PHE A 55 4.61 -9.22 -6.13
C PHE A 55 5.06 -10.08 -7.31
N ALA A 56 6.25 -10.69 -7.22
CA ALA A 56 6.66 -11.71 -8.18
C ALA A 56 5.78 -12.97 -8.08
N ALA A 57 5.35 -13.35 -6.87
CA ALA A 57 4.47 -14.50 -6.66
C ALA A 57 2.99 -14.19 -6.87
N ALA A 58 2.54 -12.98 -6.48
CA ALA A 58 1.14 -12.58 -6.46
C ALA A 58 0.98 -11.07 -6.81
N PRO A 59 1.03 -10.71 -8.11
CA PRO A 59 0.97 -9.30 -8.54
C PRO A 59 -0.46 -8.72 -8.60
N THR A 60 -1.50 -9.56 -8.53
CA THR A 60 -2.92 -9.19 -8.71
C THR A 60 -3.78 -9.62 -7.51
N PRO A 61 -4.98 -9.06 -7.32
CA PRO A 61 -5.90 -9.50 -6.26
C PRO A 61 -6.21 -10.99 -6.31
N ASP A 62 -6.50 -11.56 -7.49
CA ASP A 62 -6.74 -13.00 -7.66
C ASP A 62 -5.55 -13.84 -7.19
N ALA A 63 -4.34 -13.48 -7.63
CA ALA A 63 -3.14 -14.21 -7.26
C ALA A 63 -2.83 -14.06 -5.76
N MET A 64 -3.08 -12.89 -5.17
CA MET A 64 -2.88 -12.64 -3.73
C MET A 64 -3.92 -13.38 -2.87
N ALA A 65 -5.17 -13.44 -3.33
CA ALA A 65 -6.20 -14.24 -2.69
C ALA A 65 -5.86 -15.74 -2.77
N ALA A 66 -5.42 -16.23 -3.94
CA ALA A 66 -5.02 -17.62 -4.14
C ALA A 66 -3.75 -18.00 -3.35
N LEU A 67 -2.80 -17.08 -3.17
CA LEU A 67 -1.60 -17.29 -2.36
C LEU A 67 -1.94 -17.56 -0.89
N GLY A 68 -3.06 -17.00 -0.40
CA GLY A 68 -3.54 -17.19 0.96
C GLY A 68 -2.72 -16.45 2.02
N GLU A 69 -3.28 -16.35 3.23
CA GLU A 69 -2.62 -15.67 4.35
C GLU A 69 -1.23 -16.26 4.65
N ASP A 70 -1.11 -17.58 4.70
CA ASP A 70 0.15 -18.25 5.05
C ASP A 70 1.22 -18.10 3.94
N GLY A 71 0.82 -18.11 2.67
CA GLY A 71 1.72 -17.79 1.57
C GLY A 71 2.24 -16.35 1.67
N ILE A 72 1.37 -15.39 1.97
CA ILE A 72 1.76 -13.99 2.18
C ILE A 72 2.76 -13.87 3.33
N LYS A 73 2.52 -14.53 4.48
CA LYS A 73 3.41 -14.50 5.65
C LYS A 73 4.85 -14.88 5.29
N ILE A 74 5.06 -15.85 4.40
CA ILE A 74 6.41 -16.28 3.97
C ILE A 74 7.22 -15.11 3.42
N HIS A 75 6.58 -14.26 2.60
CA HIS A 75 7.22 -13.11 1.95
C HIS A 75 7.45 -11.93 2.90
N ILE A 76 6.54 -11.71 3.85
CA ILE A 76 6.54 -10.49 4.69
C ILE A 76 6.99 -10.72 6.14
N ARG A 77 7.41 -11.94 6.52
CA ARG A 77 7.79 -12.32 7.90
C ARG A 77 8.84 -11.44 8.57
N ARG A 78 9.61 -10.67 7.79
CA ARG A 78 10.62 -9.73 8.31
C ARG A 78 10.02 -8.39 8.77
N LEU A 79 8.77 -8.11 8.41
CA LEU A 79 8.07 -6.90 8.85
C LEU A 79 7.50 -7.09 10.26
N GLY A 80 7.47 -6.00 11.04
CA GLY A 80 6.68 -5.95 12.25
C GLY A 80 5.18 -6.14 11.93
N LEU A 81 4.45 -6.75 12.86
CA LEU A 81 3.00 -7.01 12.73
C LEU A 81 2.62 -7.91 11.53
N PHE A 82 3.54 -8.72 11.01
CA PHE A 82 3.34 -9.47 9.77
C PHE A 82 2.11 -10.39 9.78
N ASN A 83 1.74 -10.97 10.93
CA ASN A 83 0.53 -11.80 11.02
C ASN A 83 -0.74 -10.98 10.72
N ALA A 84 -0.90 -9.82 11.36
CA ALA A 84 -2.04 -8.95 11.12
C ALA A 84 -2.01 -8.38 9.69
N LYS A 85 -0.82 -8.01 9.20
CA LYS A 85 -0.62 -7.52 7.83
C LYS A 85 -1.01 -8.56 6.78
N ALA A 86 -0.56 -9.81 6.92
CA ALA A 86 -0.90 -10.89 5.99
C ALA A 86 -2.40 -11.13 5.94
N ARG A 87 -3.05 -11.19 7.11
CA ARG A 87 -4.50 -11.32 7.22
C ARG A 87 -5.24 -10.17 6.54
N HIS A 88 -4.81 -8.93 6.75
CA HIS A 88 -5.40 -7.76 6.10
C HIS A 88 -5.20 -7.79 4.58
N VAL A 89 -3.99 -8.08 4.09
CA VAL A 89 -3.70 -8.13 2.65
C VAL A 89 -4.53 -9.22 1.97
N HIS A 90 -4.65 -10.40 2.59
CA HIS A 90 -5.49 -11.48 2.08
C HIS A 90 -6.97 -11.09 2.03
N ALA A 91 -7.53 -10.58 3.14
CA ALA A 91 -8.92 -10.17 3.21
C ALA A 91 -9.23 -8.98 2.28
N LEU A 92 -8.30 -8.04 2.14
CA LEU A 92 -8.39 -6.92 1.20
C LEU A 92 -8.48 -7.44 -0.24
N ALA A 93 -7.61 -8.37 -0.64
CA ALA A 93 -7.66 -8.95 -1.98
C ALA A 93 -9.00 -9.64 -2.25
N GLN A 94 -9.52 -10.42 -1.29
CA GLN A 94 -10.84 -11.04 -1.39
C GLN A 94 -11.97 -10.02 -1.51
N GLN A 95 -11.91 -8.93 -0.73
CA GLN A 95 -12.93 -7.88 -0.77
C GLN A 95 -12.93 -7.09 -2.07
N LEU A 96 -11.76 -6.84 -2.66
CA LEU A 96 -11.66 -6.23 -3.99
C LEU A 96 -12.33 -7.11 -5.06
N LEU A 97 -12.09 -8.43 -5.02
CA LEU A 97 -12.72 -9.35 -5.96
C LEU A 97 -14.24 -9.42 -5.79
N ALA A 98 -14.72 -9.42 -4.54
CA ALA A 98 -16.14 -9.57 -4.24
C ALA A 98 -16.97 -8.30 -4.48
N LEU A 99 -16.40 -7.12 -4.23
CA LEU A 99 -17.16 -5.86 -4.19
C LEU A 99 -16.72 -4.84 -5.24
N HIS A 100 -15.57 -5.03 -5.88
CA HIS A 100 -14.95 -4.06 -6.77
C HIS A 100 -14.40 -4.69 -8.06
N ASP A 101 -14.85 -5.89 -8.43
CA ASP A 101 -14.42 -6.61 -9.63
C ASP A 101 -12.89 -6.76 -9.76
N GLY A 102 -12.18 -6.82 -8.63
CA GLY A 102 -10.71 -6.89 -8.59
C GLY A 102 -10.00 -5.55 -8.81
N GLU A 103 -10.71 -4.43 -8.87
CA GLU A 103 -10.12 -3.11 -9.10
C GLU A 103 -10.02 -2.29 -7.81
N VAL A 104 -8.99 -1.45 -7.70
CA VAL A 104 -8.85 -0.52 -6.56
C VAL A 104 -9.80 0.65 -6.76
N PRO A 105 -10.77 0.89 -5.86
CA PRO A 105 -11.76 1.95 -6.05
C PRO A 105 -11.12 3.35 -5.92
N ALA A 106 -11.54 4.28 -6.78
CA ALA A 106 -11.13 5.69 -6.73
C ALA A 106 -11.97 6.54 -5.77
N ASP A 107 -12.61 5.91 -4.77
CA ASP A 107 -13.40 6.57 -3.74
C ASP A 107 -12.77 6.35 -2.36
N ARG A 108 -12.55 7.44 -1.61
CA ARG A 108 -11.89 7.37 -0.30
C ARG A 108 -12.67 6.53 0.70
N LYS A 109 -14.00 6.62 0.73
CA LYS A 109 -14.80 5.84 1.69
C LYS A 109 -14.74 4.34 1.37
N ALA A 110 -14.76 3.98 0.09
CA ALA A 110 -14.57 2.61 -0.36
C ALA A 110 -13.18 2.08 0.03
N LEU A 111 -12.12 2.87 -0.14
CA LEU A 111 -10.78 2.50 0.32
C LEU A 111 -10.72 2.31 1.84
N GLU A 112 -11.28 3.24 2.63
CA GLU A 112 -11.34 3.15 4.10
C GLU A 112 -12.14 1.94 4.61
N ALA A 113 -13.01 1.35 3.78
CA ALA A 113 -13.73 0.13 4.12
C ALA A 113 -12.90 -1.16 3.93
N LEU A 114 -11.72 -1.07 3.31
CA LEU A 114 -10.83 -2.21 3.10
C LEU A 114 -10.02 -2.54 4.38
N PRO A 115 -9.77 -3.82 4.68
CA PRO A 115 -8.99 -4.24 5.84
C PRO A 115 -7.59 -3.62 5.85
N GLY A 116 -7.22 -2.97 6.96
CA GLY A 116 -5.91 -2.35 7.13
C GLY A 116 -5.75 -0.99 6.44
N VAL A 117 -6.80 -0.45 5.84
CA VAL A 117 -6.80 0.87 5.19
C VAL A 117 -7.55 1.87 6.07
N GLY A 118 -6.82 2.83 6.64
CA GLY A 118 -7.41 3.98 7.33
C GLY A 118 -7.33 5.26 6.48
N ARG A 119 -7.84 6.37 7.00
CA ARG A 119 -7.87 7.68 6.31
C ARG A 119 -6.54 8.20 5.76
N LYS A 120 -5.40 7.79 6.34
CA LYS A 120 -4.06 8.16 5.83
C LYS A 120 -3.65 7.29 4.63
N THR A 121 -4.12 6.05 4.61
CA THR A 121 -3.81 5.06 3.59
C THR A 121 -4.70 5.23 2.35
N ALA A 122 -5.97 5.60 2.57
CA ALA A 122 -6.96 5.92 1.54
C ALA A 122 -6.69 7.29 0.89
#